data_AF-A0A0M9EPP7-F1
#
_entry.id   AF-A0A0M9EPP7-F1
#
_cell.length_a   1.000
_cell.length_b   1.000
_cell.length_c   1.000
_cell.angle_alpha   90.00
_cell.angle_beta   90.00
_cell.angle_gamma   90.00
#
_symmetry.space_group_name_H-M   'P 1'
#
loop_
_entity.id
_entity.type
_entity.pdbx_description
1 polymer ?
#
loop_
_entity_poly.entity_id
_entity_poly.type
_entity_poly.pdbx_seq_one_letter_code
_entity_poly.pdbx_strand_id
1 'polypeptide(L)'
;MDYLYVVYVDLQCSGFEPWMGQTAISHREVNPADFYKHIEAEGLTEPRRMIQLLTWCGERALARKPPHGTPNSNAILGARAIQDQLLKDFAARSEFSDWFSREHDAPKAPVVLRSNPQNVELDGKLAKLEANIQRLQNEKKAWQAIRKPPPYQPPLFSEGEIRSIVLPDFDLLDPNEGKIRGFLADETASLDAVRSEAESRLRTIQSSLEFEVDQLADSVHKVRQRVLVAGKEADKFLSVGALRLRQRDKREKESAGTRDMPVIEALRSLGKILPKNGG
;
A
#
# COMPACT_ATOMS: atom_id res chain seq x y z
N MET A 1 -40.83 -41.09 -0.29
CA MET A 1 -40.85 -40.00 0.69
C MET A 1 -39.43 -39.92 1.23
N ASP A 2 -38.54 -39.05 0.79
CA ASP A 2 -38.75 -37.68 0.34
C ASP A 2 -37.52 -37.13 -0.41
N TYR A 3 -37.83 -36.43 -1.50
CA TYR A 3 -37.09 -35.43 -2.27
C TYR A 3 -35.61 -35.66 -2.68
N LEU A 4 -35.45 -36.06 -3.96
CA LEU A 4 -34.36 -35.57 -4.81
C LEU A 4 -34.42 -34.02 -4.83
N TYR A 5 -33.41 -33.36 -4.29
CA TYR A 5 -33.10 -31.97 -4.61
C TYR A 5 -31.79 -31.93 -5.39
N VAL A 6 -31.91 -31.88 -6.72
CA VAL A 6 -30.82 -31.46 -7.60
C VAL A 6 -30.76 -29.93 -7.52
N VAL A 7 -29.89 -29.41 -6.66
CA VAL A 7 -29.55 -27.98 -6.66
C VAL A 7 -28.25 -27.83 -7.45
N TYR A 8 -28.38 -27.34 -8.68
CA TYR A 8 -27.28 -26.82 -9.46
C TYR A 8 -26.71 -25.59 -8.72
N VAL A 9 -25.52 -25.73 -8.15
CA VAL A 9 -24.72 -24.57 -7.73
C VAL A 9 -23.54 -24.47 -8.67
N ASP A 10 -23.65 -23.51 -9.58
CA ASP A 10 -22.56 -23.04 -10.43
C ASP A 10 -21.37 -22.57 -9.56
N LEU A 11 -20.30 -23.36 -9.54
CA LEU A 11 -18.96 -22.84 -9.30
C LEU A 11 -18.15 -23.01 -10.58
N GLN A 12 -18.05 -21.90 -11.32
CA GLN A 12 -17.05 -21.70 -12.35
C GLN A 12 -15.64 -21.91 -11.76
N CYS A 13 -15.04 -23.06 -12.05
CA CYS A 13 -13.60 -23.25 -12.03
C CYS A 13 -13.17 -23.69 -13.42
N SER A 14 -12.46 -22.79 -14.07
CA SER A 14 -11.95 -22.87 -15.42
C SER A 14 -10.97 -24.04 -15.60
N GLY A 15 -11.20 -24.86 -16.62
CA GLY A 15 -10.17 -25.62 -17.33
C GLY A 15 -9.64 -26.89 -16.66
N PHE A 16 -10.44 -27.94 -16.61
CA PHE A 16 -9.95 -29.32 -16.56
C PHE A 16 -10.74 -30.13 -17.59
N GLU A 17 -10.13 -30.43 -18.74
CA GLU A 17 -10.74 -31.29 -19.76
C GLU A 17 -10.82 -32.75 -19.28
N PRO A 18 -11.83 -33.52 -19.73
CA PRO A 18 -12.33 -34.67 -19.01
C PRO A 18 -11.69 -35.97 -19.49
N TRP A 19 -11.05 -36.75 -18.60
CA TRP A 19 -10.65 -38.12 -18.92
C TRP A 19 -10.92 -39.12 -17.80
N MET A 20 -11.63 -40.18 -18.22
CA MET A 20 -12.02 -41.42 -17.54
C MET A 20 -13.17 -41.35 -16.53
N GLY A 21 -14.38 -41.59 -17.06
CA GLY A 21 -15.51 -42.24 -16.36
C GLY A 21 -15.86 -41.70 -14.97
N GLN A 22 -16.58 -40.57 -14.93
CA GLN A 22 -17.35 -40.07 -13.77
C GLN A 22 -16.81 -40.42 -12.37
N THR A 23 -15.55 -40.08 -12.06
CA THR A 23 -15.11 -40.10 -10.66
C THR A 23 -15.51 -38.79 -10.00
N ALA A 24 -16.69 -38.78 -9.38
CA ALA A 24 -17.16 -37.68 -8.55
C ALA A 24 -16.14 -37.40 -7.43
N ILE A 25 -15.80 -36.13 -7.23
CA ILE A 25 -14.96 -35.70 -6.10
C ILE A 25 -15.76 -35.93 -4.82
N SER A 26 -15.15 -36.57 -3.81
CA SER A 26 -15.82 -36.76 -2.52
C SER A 26 -16.26 -35.41 -1.94
N HIS A 27 -17.51 -35.31 -1.49
CA HIS A 27 -18.01 -34.10 -0.85
C HIS A 27 -17.20 -33.78 0.42
N ARG A 28 -17.11 -32.48 0.78
CA ARG A 28 -16.24 -32.01 1.87
C ARG A 28 -16.56 -32.61 3.25
N GLU A 29 -17.76 -33.15 3.43
CA GLU A 29 -18.24 -33.68 4.71
C GLU A 29 -17.83 -35.15 4.94
N VAL A 30 -17.37 -35.87 3.92
CA VAL A 30 -16.83 -37.23 4.11
C VAL A 30 -15.53 -37.13 4.91
N ASN A 31 -15.35 -37.96 5.93
CA ASN A 31 -14.08 -38.07 6.64
C ASN A 31 -13.02 -38.69 5.73
N PRO A 32 -11.79 -38.14 5.62
CA PRO A 32 -10.71 -38.75 4.83
C PRO A 32 -10.41 -40.21 5.20
N ALA A 33 -10.68 -40.61 6.45
CA ALA A 33 -10.55 -41.99 6.89
C ALA A 33 -11.55 -42.95 6.20
N ASP A 34 -12.68 -42.44 5.69
CA ASP A 34 -13.76 -43.24 5.10
C ASP A 34 -13.79 -43.24 3.56
N PHE A 35 -12.87 -42.51 2.90
CA PHE A 35 -12.83 -42.40 1.44
C PHE A 35 -12.80 -43.76 0.73
N TYR A 36 -12.12 -44.75 1.30
CA TYR A 36 -12.02 -46.08 0.73
C TYR A 36 -13.37 -46.83 0.62
N LYS A 37 -14.38 -46.46 1.43
CA LYS A 37 -15.72 -47.05 1.43
C LYS A 37 -16.60 -46.53 0.29
N HIS A 38 -16.30 -45.33 -0.20
CA HIS A 38 -17.09 -44.62 -1.19
C HIS A 38 -16.54 -44.78 -2.62
N ILE A 39 -15.45 -45.52 -2.78
CA ILE A 39 -14.89 -45.91 -4.08
C ILE A 39 -15.54 -47.23 -4.46
N GLU A 40 -16.24 -47.26 -5.58
CA GLU A 40 -16.90 -48.45 -6.12
C GLU A 40 -15.91 -49.63 -6.16
N ALA A 41 -16.25 -50.70 -5.45
CA ALA A 41 -15.40 -51.90 -5.36
C ALA A 41 -15.63 -52.86 -6.53
N GLU A 42 -16.74 -52.71 -7.25
CA GLU A 42 -17.20 -53.65 -8.26
C GLU A 42 -16.87 -53.11 -9.66
N GLY A 43 -15.86 -53.70 -10.32
CA GLY A 43 -15.48 -53.40 -11.71
C GLY A 43 -14.18 -52.62 -11.93
N LEU A 44 -13.54 -52.11 -10.87
CA LEU A 44 -12.27 -51.36 -10.97
C LEU A 44 -11.08 -52.17 -10.42
N THR A 45 -10.00 -52.29 -11.20
CA THR A 45 -8.75 -52.95 -10.76
C THR A 45 -8.16 -52.24 -9.54
N GLU A 46 -7.61 -52.98 -8.58
CA GLU A 46 -7.09 -52.42 -7.31
C GLU A 46 -6.10 -51.24 -7.47
N PRO A 47 -5.18 -51.22 -8.46
CA PRO A 47 -4.33 -50.06 -8.72
C PRO A 47 -5.11 -48.79 -9.12
N ARG A 48 -6.22 -48.94 -9.86
CA ARG A 48 -7.09 -47.82 -10.24
C ARG A 48 -7.88 -47.29 -9.04
N ARG A 49 -8.31 -48.17 -8.13
CA ARG A 49 -8.91 -47.78 -6.84
C ARG A 49 -7.93 -46.99 -5.98
N MET A 50 -6.64 -47.39 -6.00
CA MET A 50 -5.57 -46.67 -5.31
C MET A 50 -5.32 -45.28 -5.89
N ILE A 51 -5.27 -45.14 -7.22
CA ILE A 51 -5.16 -43.83 -7.89
C ILE A 51 -6.30 -42.92 -7.45
N GLN A 52 -7.55 -43.40 -7.50
CA GLN A 52 -8.71 -42.62 -7.09
C GLN A 52 -8.63 -42.18 -5.62
N LEU A 53 -8.20 -43.08 -4.72
CA LEU A 53 -8.02 -42.75 -3.31
C LEU A 53 -6.92 -41.70 -3.09
N LEU A 54 -5.78 -41.83 -3.76
CA LEU A 54 -4.67 -40.87 -3.69
C LEU A 54 -5.06 -39.51 -4.27
N THR A 55 -5.82 -39.49 -5.36
CA THR A 55 -6.36 -38.26 -5.96
C THR A 55 -7.32 -37.56 -5.00
N TRP A 56 -8.27 -38.27 -4.39
CA TRP A 56 -9.19 -37.67 -3.41
C TRP A 56 -8.48 -37.14 -2.16
N CYS A 57 -7.52 -37.92 -1.64
CA CYS A 57 -6.68 -37.50 -0.50
C CYS A 57 -5.83 -36.27 -0.85
N GLY A 58 -5.22 -36.26 -2.02
CA GLY A 58 -4.36 -35.15 -2.46
C GLY A 58 -5.16 -33.88 -2.76
N GLU A 59 -6.33 -33.97 -3.41
CA GLU A 59 -7.22 -32.84 -3.66
C GLU A 59 -7.71 -32.19 -2.37
N ARG A 60 -7.99 -32.98 -1.32
CA ARG A 60 -8.36 -32.46 0.00
C ARG A 60 -7.18 -31.86 0.76
N ALA A 61 -5.97 -32.39 0.56
CA ALA A 61 -4.75 -31.91 1.18
C ALA A 61 -4.18 -30.64 0.50
N LEU A 62 -4.66 -30.28 -0.69
CA LEU A 62 -4.24 -29.06 -1.37
C LEU A 62 -4.48 -27.82 -0.51
N ALA A 63 -3.44 -27.03 -0.33
CA ALA A 63 -3.54 -25.76 0.36
C ALA A 63 -4.50 -24.82 -0.36
N ARG A 64 -5.41 -24.18 0.39
CA ARG A 64 -6.28 -23.13 -0.15
C ARG A 64 -5.43 -22.05 -0.82
N LYS A 65 -5.90 -21.50 -1.93
CA LYS A 65 -5.20 -20.39 -2.61
C LYS A 65 -5.10 -19.24 -1.60
N PRO A 66 -3.87 -18.77 -1.27
CA PRO A 66 -3.77 -17.63 -0.38
C PRO A 66 -4.43 -16.41 -1.04
N PRO A 67 -5.15 -15.57 -0.27
CA PRO A 67 -5.64 -14.30 -0.79
C PRO A 67 -4.47 -13.44 -1.29
N HIS A 68 -4.71 -12.60 -2.31
CA HIS A 68 -3.66 -11.73 -2.85
C HIS A 68 -3.09 -10.82 -1.76
N GLY A 69 -1.76 -10.84 -1.58
CA GLY A 69 -1.05 -9.99 -0.62
C GLY A 69 -0.57 -10.66 0.69
N THR A 70 -0.75 -11.97 0.87
CA THR A 70 -0.21 -12.65 2.08
C THR A 70 1.32 -12.70 2.09
N PRO A 71 1.99 -12.48 3.23
CA PRO A 71 3.42 -12.74 3.36
C PRO A 71 3.71 -14.21 3.03
N ASN A 72 4.83 -14.49 2.34
CA ASN A 72 5.20 -15.81 1.80
C ASN A 72 4.31 -16.37 0.68
N SER A 73 3.52 -15.53 -0.01
CA SER A 73 2.66 -15.95 -1.14
C SER A 73 3.41 -16.76 -2.20
N ASN A 74 4.64 -16.35 -2.58
CA ASN A 74 5.44 -17.04 -3.59
C ASN A 74 5.83 -18.47 -3.17
N ALA A 75 6.18 -18.67 -1.89
CA ALA A 75 6.52 -20.00 -1.37
C ALA A 75 5.29 -20.91 -1.31
N ILE A 76 4.13 -20.35 -0.93
CA ILE A 76 2.85 -21.08 -0.90
C ILE A 76 2.39 -21.47 -2.31
N LEU A 77 2.51 -20.54 -3.28
CA LEU A 77 2.17 -20.81 -4.68
C LEU A 77 3.14 -21.82 -5.32
N GLY A 78 4.44 -21.73 -5.01
CA GLY A 78 5.43 -22.72 -5.44
C GLY A 78 5.16 -24.12 -4.86
N ALA A 79 4.87 -24.20 -3.56
CA ALA A 79 4.48 -25.45 -2.91
C ALA A 79 3.21 -26.04 -3.55
N ARG A 80 2.22 -25.19 -3.85
CA ARG A 80 0.99 -25.62 -4.53
C ARG A 80 1.25 -26.13 -5.94
N ALA A 81 2.08 -25.45 -6.73
CA ALA A 81 2.42 -25.91 -8.09
C ALA A 81 3.07 -27.31 -8.06
N ILE A 82 3.93 -27.57 -7.06
CA ILE A 82 4.54 -28.89 -6.84
C ILE A 82 3.46 -29.91 -6.44
N GLN A 83 2.54 -29.56 -5.54
CA GLN A 83 1.44 -30.45 -5.14
C GLN A 83 0.49 -30.78 -6.31
N ASP A 84 0.12 -29.79 -7.13
CA ASP A 84 -0.72 -29.97 -8.32
C ASP A 84 -0.01 -30.82 -9.38
N GLN A 85 1.32 -30.70 -9.50
CA GLN A 85 2.12 -31.55 -10.38
C GLN A 85 2.16 -33.00 -9.88
N LEU A 86 2.35 -33.23 -8.57
CA LEU A 86 2.29 -34.56 -7.98
C LEU A 86 0.91 -35.22 -8.17
N LEU A 87 -0.18 -34.46 -8.04
CA LEU A 87 -1.53 -34.95 -8.30
C LEU A 87 -1.73 -35.42 -9.75
N LYS A 88 -1.18 -34.67 -10.71
CA LYS A 88 -1.17 -35.08 -12.13
C LYS A 88 -0.32 -36.32 -12.35
N ASP A 89 0.84 -36.38 -11.70
CA ASP A 89 1.77 -37.51 -11.79
C ASP A 89 1.15 -38.81 -11.23
N PHE A 90 0.33 -38.75 -10.18
CA PHE A 90 -0.42 -39.92 -9.67
C PHE A 90 -1.43 -40.49 -10.68
N ALA A 91 -2.02 -39.64 -11.52
CA ALA A 91 -2.97 -40.08 -12.55
C ALA A 91 -2.26 -40.57 -13.83
N ALA A 92 -1.09 -39.99 -14.15
CA ALA A 92 -0.36 -40.27 -15.38
C ALA A 92 0.64 -41.43 -15.27
N ARG A 93 1.27 -41.62 -14.12
CA ARG A 93 2.30 -42.66 -13.92
C ARG A 93 1.82 -43.73 -12.95
N SER A 94 1.61 -44.93 -13.46
CA SER A 94 1.21 -46.09 -12.65
C SER A 94 2.25 -46.49 -11.61
N GLU A 95 3.53 -46.14 -11.82
CA GLU A 95 4.65 -46.37 -10.89
C GLU A 95 4.42 -45.77 -9.49
N PHE A 96 3.71 -44.64 -9.39
CA PHE A 96 3.41 -44.02 -8.09
C PHE A 96 2.24 -44.69 -7.35
N SER A 97 1.39 -45.42 -8.08
CA SER A 97 0.24 -46.14 -7.55
C SER A 97 0.49 -47.64 -7.38
N ASP A 98 1.61 -48.14 -7.89
CA ASP A 98 1.98 -49.55 -7.81
C ASP A 98 2.60 -49.86 -6.45
N TRP A 99 1.76 -50.38 -5.55
CA TRP A 99 2.21 -50.95 -4.27
C TRP A 99 2.42 -52.47 -4.37
N PHE A 100 1.95 -53.13 -5.44
CA PHE A 100 2.02 -54.59 -5.61
C PHE A 100 3.44 -55.05 -5.93
N SER A 101 4.20 -54.25 -6.67
CA SER A 101 5.59 -54.56 -7.05
C SER A 101 6.64 -54.09 -6.04
N ARG A 102 6.25 -53.70 -4.82
CA ARG A 102 7.20 -53.23 -3.79
C ARG A 102 8.01 -54.40 -3.22
N GLU A 103 9.26 -54.51 -3.65
CA GLU A 103 10.23 -55.38 -2.97
C GLU A 103 10.44 -54.89 -1.53
N HIS A 104 10.10 -55.73 -0.55
CA HIS A 104 10.19 -55.39 0.88
C HIS A 104 11.62 -55.07 1.37
N ASP A 105 12.65 -55.46 0.61
CA ASP A 105 14.08 -55.29 0.92
C ASP A 105 14.84 -54.36 -0.05
N ALA A 106 14.14 -53.57 -0.88
CA ALA A 106 14.82 -52.61 -1.76
C ALA A 106 15.58 -51.54 -0.94
N PRO A 107 16.81 -51.15 -1.34
CA PRO A 107 17.55 -50.09 -0.66
C PRO A 107 16.78 -48.77 -0.75
N LYS A 108 16.40 -48.23 0.41
CA LYS A 108 15.68 -46.95 0.50
C LYS A 108 16.47 -45.85 -0.19
N ALA A 109 15.82 -45.11 -1.08
CA ALA A 109 16.40 -43.93 -1.71
C ALA A 109 16.95 -42.95 -0.65
N PRO A 110 18.05 -42.24 -0.94
CA PRO A 110 18.70 -41.35 0.02
C PRO A 110 17.73 -40.25 0.47
N VAL A 111 17.41 -40.22 1.76
CA VAL A 111 16.54 -39.21 2.37
C VAL A 111 17.32 -37.93 2.57
N VAL A 112 16.91 -36.84 1.90
CA VAL A 112 17.48 -35.51 2.13
C VAL A 112 16.97 -34.98 3.48
N LEU A 113 17.83 -35.01 4.50
CA LEU A 113 17.51 -34.50 5.83
C LEU A 113 17.47 -32.97 5.81
N ARG A 114 16.30 -32.39 6.09
CA ARG A 114 16.16 -30.95 6.35
C ARG A 114 16.44 -30.68 7.83
N SER A 115 17.04 -29.53 8.13
CA SER A 115 17.21 -29.07 9.50
C SER A 115 15.84 -28.87 10.17
N ASN A 116 15.74 -29.22 11.45
CA ASN A 116 14.56 -28.94 12.25
C ASN A 116 14.29 -27.42 12.24
N PRO A 117 13.06 -26.94 11.95
CA PRO A 117 12.73 -25.51 11.98
C PRO A 117 13.09 -24.83 13.30
N GLN A 118 13.00 -25.54 14.43
CA GLN A 118 13.38 -25.01 15.74
C GLN A 118 14.88 -24.68 15.82
N ASN A 119 15.74 -25.48 15.18
CA ASN A 119 17.18 -25.21 15.18
C ASN A 119 17.48 -23.91 14.43
N VAL A 120 16.84 -23.69 13.28
CA VAL A 120 16.99 -22.46 12.49
C VAL A 120 16.56 -21.22 13.28
N GLU A 121 15.47 -21.31 14.03
CA GLU A 121 15.03 -20.22 14.91
C GLU A 121 16.01 -19.96 16.06
N LEU A 122 16.53 -21.02 16.68
CA LEU A 122 17.51 -20.91 17.77
C LEU A 122 18.82 -20.29 17.27
N ASP A 123 19.32 -20.70 16.11
CA ASP A 123 20.51 -20.13 15.47
C ASP A 123 20.31 -18.62 15.21
N GLY A 124 19.14 -18.24 14.71
CA GLY A 124 18.78 -16.83 14.50
C GLY A 124 18.69 -16.01 15.80
N LYS A 125 18.24 -16.62 16.91
CA LYS A 125 18.23 -15.98 18.23
C LYS A 125 19.64 -15.87 18.81
N LEU A 126 20.45 -16.89 18.62
CA LEU A 126 21.84 -16.94 19.07
C LEU A 126 22.64 -15.78 18.45
N ALA A 127 22.56 -15.61 17.13
CA ALA A 127 23.24 -14.50 16.43
C ALA A 127 22.80 -13.11 16.94
N LYS A 128 21.51 -12.93 17.24
CA LYS A 128 21.00 -11.67 17.81
C LYS A 128 21.54 -11.40 19.21
N LEU A 129 21.62 -12.44 20.04
CA LEU A 129 22.15 -12.34 21.40
C LEU A 129 23.64 -12.05 21.39
N GLU A 130 24.41 -12.70 20.52
CA GLU A 130 25.84 -12.42 20.35
C GLU A 130 26.10 -10.96 19.94
N ALA A 131 25.34 -10.44 18.98
CA ALA A 131 25.45 -9.04 18.56
C ALA A 131 25.15 -8.06 19.71
N ASN A 132 24.11 -8.36 20.51
CA ASN A 132 23.78 -7.55 21.69
C ASN A 132 24.87 -7.61 22.76
N ILE A 133 25.45 -8.80 23.01
CA ILE A 133 26.56 -8.98 23.94
C ILE A 133 27.76 -8.13 23.50
N GLN A 134 28.11 -8.17 22.21
CA GLN A 134 29.21 -7.36 21.67
C GLN A 134 28.95 -5.86 21.86
N ARG A 135 27.73 -5.39 21.59
CA ARG A 135 27.34 -3.99 21.81
C ARG A 135 27.49 -3.58 23.28
N LEU A 136 26.94 -4.37 24.19
CA LEU A 136 27.00 -4.10 25.63
C LEU A 136 28.44 -4.15 26.17
N GLN A 137 29.29 -5.03 25.63
CA GLN A 137 30.71 -5.05 25.97
C GLN A 137 31.43 -3.77 25.52
N ASN A 138 31.11 -3.24 24.35
CA ASN A 138 31.68 -1.97 23.87
C ASN A 138 31.22 -0.78 24.71
N GLU A 139 29.94 -0.71 25.04
CA GLU A 139 29.39 0.30 25.95
C GLU A 139 30.07 0.22 27.32
N LYS A 140 30.19 -0.98 27.89
CA LYS A 140 30.89 -1.19 29.17
C LYS A 140 32.33 -0.66 29.11
N LYS A 141 33.06 -0.94 28.03
CA LYS A 141 34.43 -0.42 27.82
C LYS A 141 34.45 1.11 27.74
N ALA A 142 33.49 1.73 27.04
CA ALA A 142 33.37 3.18 26.95
C ALA A 142 33.08 3.82 28.32
N TRP A 143 32.16 3.26 29.09
CA TRP A 143 31.87 3.72 30.46
C TRP A 143 33.06 3.55 31.40
N GLN A 144 33.80 2.45 31.27
CA GLN A 144 35.04 2.25 32.03
C GLN A 144 36.13 3.26 31.64
N ALA A 145 36.16 3.73 30.39
CA ALA A 145 37.09 4.79 29.98
C ALA A 145 36.71 6.14 30.61
N ILE A 146 35.42 6.48 30.66
CA ILE A 146 34.92 7.72 31.28
C ILE A 146 35.15 7.71 32.81
N ARG A 147 35.00 6.55 33.46
CA ARG A 147 35.21 6.43 34.91
C ARG A 147 36.68 6.65 35.33
N LYS A 148 37.64 6.48 34.43
CA LYS A 148 39.05 6.78 34.74
C LYS A 148 39.19 8.30 34.92
N PRO A 149 39.69 8.77 36.08
CA PRO A 149 39.85 10.21 36.29
C PRO A 149 40.74 10.80 35.19
N PRO A 150 40.42 12.01 34.70
CA PRO A 150 41.25 12.67 33.69
C PRO A 150 42.68 12.82 34.22
N PRO A 151 43.70 12.76 33.33
CA PRO A 151 45.07 13.03 33.74
C PRO A 151 45.13 14.40 34.43
N TYR A 152 45.93 14.50 35.50
CA TYR A 152 46.06 15.70 36.34
C TYR A 152 46.25 16.94 35.48
N GLN A 153 45.20 17.77 35.39
CA GLN A 153 45.26 19.07 34.73
C GLN A 153 45.76 20.09 35.76
N PRO A 154 46.77 20.91 35.43
CA PRO A 154 47.15 22.00 36.31
C PRO A 154 45.95 22.94 36.49
N PRO A 155 45.75 23.51 37.69
CA PRO A 155 44.66 24.45 37.94
C PRO A 155 44.76 25.63 36.98
N LEU A 156 43.63 26.00 36.37
CA LEU A 156 43.53 27.09 35.38
C LEU A 156 43.83 28.48 35.97
N PHE A 157 43.75 28.62 37.29
CA PHE A 157 43.98 29.86 38.01
C PHE A 157 44.97 29.61 39.14
N SER A 158 45.96 30.48 39.26
CA SER A 158 46.83 30.50 40.45
C SER A 158 46.06 31.13 41.62
N GLU A 159 46.26 30.66 42.85
CA GLU A 159 45.53 31.11 44.06
C GLU A 159 45.67 32.62 44.38
N GLY A 160 46.44 33.38 43.57
CA GLY A 160 46.67 34.82 43.73
C GLY A 160 45.87 35.76 42.81
N GLU A 161 45.22 35.28 41.74
CA GLU A 161 44.66 36.15 40.69
C GLU A 161 43.24 36.69 40.97
N ILE A 162 42.55 36.21 42.00
CA ILE A 162 41.10 36.46 42.21
C ILE A 162 40.81 37.87 42.81
N ARG A 163 41.82 38.71 43.05
CA ARG A 163 41.62 39.96 43.84
C ARG A 163 41.15 41.17 43.05
N SER A 164 41.09 41.11 41.72
CA SER A 164 40.71 42.27 40.89
C SER A 164 39.68 41.85 39.84
N ILE A 165 38.40 42.05 40.16
CA ILE A 165 37.33 41.93 39.17
C ILE A 165 37.38 43.20 38.32
N VAL A 166 38.11 43.13 37.21
CA VAL A 166 38.01 44.16 36.15
C VAL A 166 36.71 43.89 35.41
N LEU A 167 35.80 44.87 35.42
CA LEU A 167 34.59 44.81 34.60
C LEU A 167 35.00 44.64 33.13
N PRO A 168 34.37 43.71 32.37
CA PRO A 168 34.70 43.50 30.97
C PRO A 168 34.55 44.78 30.16
N ASP A 169 35.37 44.90 29.11
CA ASP A 169 35.32 46.04 28.20
C ASP A 169 33.96 46.09 27.48
N PHE A 170 33.31 47.26 27.50
CA PHE A 170 31.92 47.43 27.04
C PHE A 170 31.77 47.39 25.51
N ASP A 171 32.89 47.40 24.78
CA ASP A 171 32.96 47.20 23.33
C ASP A 171 32.69 45.74 22.91
N LEU A 172 32.57 44.81 23.86
CA LEU A 172 32.19 43.41 23.63
C LEU A 172 30.67 43.18 23.64
N LEU A 173 29.87 44.22 23.94
CA LEU A 173 28.42 44.12 23.91
C LEU A 173 27.92 44.03 22.46
N ASP A 174 26.90 43.21 22.24
CA ASP A 174 26.24 43.13 20.93
C ASP A 174 25.65 44.53 20.58
N PRO A 175 25.68 45.00 19.32
CA PRO A 175 25.09 46.26 18.91
C PRO A 175 23.68 46.55 19.43
N ASN A 176 22.87 45.52 19.71
CA ASN A 176 21.55 45.68 20.33
C ASN A 176 21.63 46.01 21.82
N GLU A 177 22.53 45.35 22.56
CA GLU A 177 22.79 45.61 23.96
C GLU A 177 23.36 47.03 24.16
N GLY A 178 24.22 47.47 23.24
CA GLY A 178 24.72 48.85 23.20
C GLY A 178 23.61 49.89 23.02
N LYS A 179 22.62 49.61 22.15
CA LYS A 179 21.43 50.48 21.98
C LYS A 179 20.56 50.51 23.23
N ILE A 180 20.29 49.35 23.82
CA ILE A 180 19.50 49.24 25.07
C ILE A 180 20.16 50.06 26.18
N ARG A 181 21.49 49.97 26.32
CA ARG A 181 22.24 50.80 27.27
C ARG A 181 22.14 52.28 26.93
N GLY A 182 22.21 52.67 25.66
CA GLY A 182 21.97 54.05 25.22
C GLY A 182 20.61 54.57 25.68
N PHE A 183 19.55 53.78 25.51
CA PHE A 183 18.20 54.13 25.99
C PHE A 183 18.05 54.17 27.51
N LEU A 184 18.86 53.40 28.25
CA LEU A 184 18.84 53.37 29.72
C LEU A 184 19.75 54.42 30.36
N ALA A 185 20.82 54.82 29.67
CA ALA A 185 21.80 55.78 30.17
C ALA A 185 21.40 57.24 29.88
N ASP A 186 20.73 57.50 28.75
CA ASP A 186 20.16 58.83 28.46
C ASP A 186 18.75 58.93 29.07
N GLU A 187 18.66 59.57 30.23
CA GLU A 187 17.41 59.79 30.96
C GLU A 187 16.41 60.70 30.20
N THR A 188 16.88 61.47 29.21
CA THR A 188 16.10 62.42 28.42
C THR A 188 15.67 61.92 27.04
N ALA A 189 16.32 60.89 26.50
CA ALA A 189 15.86 60.13 25.33
C ALA A 189 15.02 58.91 25.73
N SER A 190 14.77 58.77 27.03
CA SER A 190 14.15 57.63 27.67
C SER A 190 12.77 57.37 27.09
N LEU A 191 12.58 56.11 26.70
CA LEU A 191 11.35 55.34 26.45
C LEU A 191 10.03 56.07 26.14
N ASP A 192 9.64 57.11 26.85
CA ASP A 192 8.46 57.93 26.59
C ASP A 192 8.51 58.63 25.22
N ALA A 193 9.68 59.08 24.78
CA ALA A 193 9.84 59.65 23.43
C ALA A 193 9.57 58.58 22.35
N VAL A 194 10.20 57.41 22.48
CA VAL A 194 10.00 56.26 21.57
C VAL A 194 8.57 55.75 21.62
N ARG A 195 7.97 55.74 22.81
CA ARG A 195 6.58 55.34 23.02
C ARG A 195 5.62 56.31 22.34
N SER A 196 5.80 57.61 22.51
CA SER A 196 4.97 58.61 21.86
C SER A 196 5.12 58.57 20.33
N GLU A 197 6.33 58.34 19.82
CA GLU A 197 6.58 58.12 18.39
C GLU A 197 5.87 56.87 17.89
N ALA A 198 5.98 55.74 18.60
CA ALA A 198 5.31 54.49 18.26
C ALA A 198 3.77 54.64 18.32
N GLU A 199 3.23 55.28 19.35
CA GLU A 199 1.80 55.57 19.47
C GLU A 199 1.30 56.47 18.34
N SER A 200 2.08 57.48 17.94
CA SER A 200 1.75 58.34 16.80
C SER A 200 1.70 57.55 15.49
N ARG A 201 2.69 56.67 15.25
CA ARG A 201 2.73 55.80 14.06
C ARG A 201 1.56 54.82 14.04
N LEU A 202 1.23 54.22 15.17
CA LEU A 202 0.08 53.32 15.29
C LEU A 202 -1.23 54.05 15.00
N ARG A 203 -1.40 55.28 15.51
CA ARG A 203 -2.59 56.09 15.21
C ARG A 203 -2.69 56.43 13.72
N THR A 204 -1.58 56.80 13.08
CA THR A 204 -1.55 57.06 11.63
C THR A 204 -1.93 55.80 10.84
N ILE A 205 -1.32 54.66 11.18
CA ILE A 205 -1.63 53.38 10.54
C ILE A 205 -3.10 53.02 10.73
N GLN A 206 -3.63 53.13 11.94
CA GLN A 206 -5.03 52.84 12.24
C GLN A 206 -5.97 53.71 11.38
N SER A 207 -5.71 55.02 11.30
CA SER A 207 -6.53 55.92 10.47
C SER A 207 -6.46 55.60 8.97
N SER A 208 -5.30 55.14 8.47
CA SER A 208 -5.16 54.75 7.07
C SER A 208 -5.81 53.40 6.77
N LEU A 209 -5.74 52.46 7.72
CA LEU A 209 -6.18 51.09 7.52
C LEU A 209 -7.70 51.02 7.34
N GLU A 210 -8.47 51.81 8.08
CA GLU A 210 -9.94 51.85 7.93
C GLU A 210 -10.32 52.24 6.48
N PHE A 211 -9.69 53.29 5.94
CA PHE A 211 -9.94 53.73 4.58
C PHE A 211 -9.50 52.71 3.53
N GLU A 212 -8.32 52.10 3.69
CA GLU A 212 -7.81 51.07 2.75
C GLU A 212 -8.68 49.80 2.77
N VAL A 213 -9.18 49.40 3.93
CA VAL A 213 -10.10 48.24 4.06
C VAL A 213 -11.44 48.53 3.40
N ASP A 214 -11.98 49.74 3.58
CA ASP A 214 -13.22 50.16 2.92
C ASP A 214 -13.05 50.23 1.39
N GLN A 215 -11.92 50.78 0.91
CA GLN A 215 -11.60 50.81 -0.51
C GLN A 215 -11.47 49.40 -1.10
N LEU A 216 -10.83 48.49 -0.36
CA LEU A 216 -10.72 47.09 -0.77
C LEU A 216 -12.10 46.43 -0.83
N ALA A 217 -12.95 46.61 0.19
CA ALA A 217 -14.30 46.05 0.22
C ALA A 217 -15.15 46.54 -0.98
N ASP A 218 -15.12 47.84 -1.28
CA ASP A 218 -15.79 48.42 -2.44
C ASP A 218 -15.24 47.86 -3.77
N SER A 219 -13.92 47.73 -3.91
CA SER A 219 -13.31 47.15 -5.10
C SER A 219 -13.73 45.68 -5.32
N VAL A 220 -13.79 44.88 -4.26
CA VAL A 220 -14.25 43.48 -4.30
C VAL A 220 -15.72 43.41 -4.66
N HIS A 221 -16.56 44.27 -4.11
CA HIS A 221 -17.98 44.35 -4.47
C HIS A 221 -18.16 44.70 -5.95
N LYS A 222 -17.42 45.69 -6.47
CA LYS A 222 -17.44 46.08 -7.89
C LYS A 222 -17.00 44.94 -8.80
N VAL A 223 -15.91 44.23 -8.46
CA VAL A 223 -15.44 43.07 -9.23
C VAL A 223 -16.48 41.95 -9.22
N ARG A 224 -17.05 41.62 -8.06
CA ARG A 224 -18.10 40.60 -7.93
C ARG A 224 -19.33 40.94 -8.78
N GLN A 225 -19.76 42.20 -8.77
CA GLN A 225 -20.87 42.66 -9.61
C GLN A 225 -20.53 42.51 -11.10
N ARG A 226 -19.33 42.91 -11.54
CA ARG A 226 -18.89 42.75 -12.94
C ARG A 226 -18.85 41.30 -13.37
N VAL A 227 -18.33 40.40 -12.52
CA VAL A 227 -18.30 38.96 -12.81
C VAL A 227 -19.72 38.39 -12.92
N LEU A 228 -20.63 38.78 -12.03
CA LEU A 228 -22.01 38.31 -12.08
C LEU A 228 -22.75 38.80 -13.33
N VAL A 229 -22.52 40.05 -13.76
CA VAL A 229 -23.09 40.59 -15.00
C VAL A 229 -22.47 39.91 -16.22
N ALA A 230 -21.15 39.73 -16.26
CA ALA A 230 -20.45 39.03 -17.33
C ALA A 230 -20.90 37.57 -17.46
N GLY A 231 -21.09 36.86 -16.33
CA GLY A 231 -21.61 35.50 -16.30
C GLY A 231 -23.02 35.41 -16.91
N LYS A 232 -23.93 36.30 -16.50
CA LYS A 232 -25.28 36.37 -17.08
C LYS A 232 -25.26 36.62 -18.58
N GLU A 233 -24.35 37.48 -19.04
CA GLU A 233 -24.25 37.77 -20.47
C GLU A 233 -23.63 36.62 -21.25
N ALA A 234 -22.61 35.96 -20.71
CA ALA A 234 -22.04 34.74 -21.27
C ALA A 234 -23.10 33.63 -21.35
N ASP A 235 -23.92 33.44 -20.33
CA ASP A 235 -25.00 32.44 -20.32
C ASP A 235 -26.05 32.73 -21.42
N LYS A 236 -26.40 34.00 -21.64
CA LYS A 236 -27.25 34.39 -22.78
C LYS A 236 -26.60 34.06 -24.12
N PHE A 237 -25.32 34.41 -24.31
CA PHE A 237 -24.61 34.10 -25.55
C PHE A 237 -24.48 32.60 -25.79
N LEU A 238 -24.14 31.83 -24.76
CA LEU A 238 -24.01 30.37 -24.82
C LEU A 238 -25.36 29.69 -25.06
N SER A 239 -26.45 30.17 -24.45
CA SER A 239 -27.79 29.62 -24.71
C SER A 239 -28.25 29.88 -26.14
N VAL A 240 -28.01 31.07 -26.70
CA VAL A 240 -28.26 31.38 -28.12
C VAL A 240 -27.38 30.51 -29.03
N GLY A 241 -26.10 30.35 -28.68
CA GLY A 241 -25.15 29.48 -29.41
C GLY A 241 -25.59 28.01 -29.41
N ALA A 242 -25.99 27.49 -28.26
CA ALA A 242 -26.50 26.13 -28.09
C ALA A 242 -27.79 25.90 -28.89
N LEU A 243 -28.71 26.87 -28.91
CA LEU A 243 -29.91 26.79 -29.74
C LEU A 243 -29.58 26.75 -31.24
N ARG A 244 -28.67 27.62 -31.70
CA ARG A 244 -28.21 27.60 -33.10
C ARG A 244 -27.50 26.30 -33.46
N LEU A 245 -26.68 25.76 -32.55
CA LEU A 245 -25.99 24.48 -32.75
C LEU A 245 -27.00 23.32 -32.85
N ARG A 246 -28.01 23.28 -31.99
CA ARG A 246 -29.11 22.29 -32.06
C ARG A 246 -29.91 22.43 -33.35
N GLN A 247 -30.19 23.65 -33.80
CA GLN A 247 -30.86 23.89 -35.09
C GLN A 247 -30.00 23.40 -36.27
N ARG A 248 -28.69 23.64 -36.23
CA ARG A 248 -27.76 23.14 -37.25
C ARG A 248 -27.70 21.62 -37.27
N ASP A 249 -27.48 20.99 -36.11
CA ASP A 249 -27.43 19.52 -35.97
C ASP A 249 -28.75 18.87 -36.46
N LYS A 250 -29.90 19.48 -36.15
CA LYS A 250 -31.19 19.00 -36.67
C LYS A 250 -31.29 19.12 -38.19
N ARG A 251 -30.85 20.24 -38.79
CA ARG A 251 -30.82 20.42 -40.25
C ARG A 251 -29.88 19.43 -40.94
N GLU A 252 -28.70 19.18 -40.36
CA GLU A 252 -27.73 18.19 -40.87
C GLU A 252 -28.27 16.76 -40.78
N LYS A 253 -28.97 16.42 -39.69
CA LYS A 253 -29.67 15.12 -39.57
C LYS A 253 -30.84 14.99 -40.54
N GLU A 254 -31.56 16.07 -40.81
CA GLU A 254 -32.63 16.12 -41.82
C GLU A 254 -32.08 15.93 -43.23
N SER A 255 -31.00 16.63 -43.59
CA SER A 255 -30.36 16.47 -44.91
C SER A 255 -29.72 15.10 -45.10
N ALA A 256 -29.21 14.49 -44.03
CA ALA A 256 -28.68 13.13 -44.05
C ALA A 256 -29.77 12.03 -43.98
N GLY A 257 -31.04 12.39 -43.77
CA GLY A 257 -32.16 11.44 -43.62
C GLY A 257 -32.12 10.63 -42.32
N THR A 258 -31.28 10.99 -41.34
CA THR A 258 -31.07 10.28 -40.06
C THR A 258 -31.76 10.94 -38.88
N ARG A 259 -32.75 11.82 -39.12
CA ARG A 259 -33.44 12.63 -38.10
C ARG A 259 -33.94 11.83 -36.88
N ASP A 260 -34.56 10.68 -37.11
CA ASP A 260 -35.16 9.85 -36.05
C ASP A 260 -34.28 8.67 -35.64
N MET A 261 -33.07 8.55 -36.20
CA MET A 261 -32.17 7.44 -35.93
C MET A 261 -31.12 7.83 -34.87
N PRO A 262 -30.98 7.08 -33.76
CA PRO A 262 -29.93 7.36 -32.79
C PRO A 262 -28.56 7.16 -33.43
N VAL A 263 -27.61 8.05 -33.13
CA VAL A 263 -26.26 8.10 -33.76
C VAL A 263 -25.55 6.74 -33.69
N ILE A 264 -25.74 5.99 -32.61
CA ILE A 264 -25.15 4.67 -32.42
C ILE A 264 -25.65 3.66 -33.47
N GLU A 265 -26.92 3.74 -33.88
CA GLU A 265 -27.48 2.86 -34.90
C GLU A 265 -26.96 3.22 -36.29
N ALA A 266 -26.80 4.52 -36.57
CA ALA A 266 -26.18 5.01 -37.81
C ALA A 266 -24.69 4.61 -37.90
N LEU A 267 -23.94 4.67 -36.79
CA LEU A 267 -22.56 4.19 -36.76
C LEU A 267 -22.49 2.66 -36.87
N ARG A 268 -23.45 1.92 -36.29
CA ARG A 268 -23.53 0.46 -36.43
C ARG A 268 -23.86 0.04 -37.86
N SER A 269 -24.72 0.78 -38.57
CA SER A 269 -25.00 0.51 -39.99
C SER A 269 -23.78 0.78 -40.86
N LEU A 270 -23.04 1.86 -40.64
CA LEU A 270 -21.75 2.12 -41.31
C LEU A 270 -20.70 1.05 -40.96
N GLY A 271 -20.61 0.64 -39.70
CA GLY A 271 -19.71 -0.43 -39.26
C GLY A 271 -20.03 -1.80 -39.88
N LYS A 272 -21.29 -2.06 -40.24
CA LYS A 272 -21.67 -3.25 -41.02
C LYS A 272 -21.26 -3.15 -42.49
N ILE A 273 -21.15 -1.93 -43.03
CA ILE A 273 -20.74 -1.67 -44.42
C ILE A 273 -19.20 -1.68 -44.56
N LEU A 274 -18.46 -1.42 -43.48
CA LEU A 274 -17.01 -1.57 -43.44
C LEU A 274 -16.60 -3.06 -43.49
N PRO A 275 -15.73 -3.47 -44.42
CA PRO A 275 -15.25 -4.85 -44.49
C PRO A 275 -14.47 -5.21 -43.22
N LYS A 276 -14.67 -6.42 -42.71
CA LYS A 276 -14.04 -6.94 -41.47
C LYS A 276 -12.51 -7.07 -41.50
N ASN A 277 -11.85 -6.72 -42.61
CA ASN A 277 -10.41 -6.88 -42.77
C ASN A 277 -9.72 -5.52 -42.88
N GLY A 278 -9.26 -5.04 -41.73
CA GLY A 278 -8.37 -3.90 -41.58
C GLY A 278 -7.47 -4.15 -40.36
N GLY A 279 -6.78 -5.29 -40.39
CA GLY A 279 -5.92 -5.86 -39.35
C GLY A 279 -5.56 -7.29 -39.72
#